data_AF-A0A3C2CRW7-F1
#
_entry.id   AF-A0A3C2CRW7-F1
#
_cell.length_a   1.000
_cell.length_b   1.000
_cell.length_c   1.000
_cell.angle_alpha   90.00
_cell.angle_beta   90.00
_cell.angle_gamma   90.00
#
_symmetry.space_group_name_H-M   'P 1'
#
loop_
_entity.id
_entity.type
_entity.pdbx_description
1 polymer ?
#
loop_
_entity_poly.entity_id
_entity_poly.type
_entity_poly.pdbx_seq_one_letter_code
_entity_poly.pdbx_strand_id
1 'polypeptide(L)'
;IEDFLARYKKEILSGKEHKKLSKLLAKNDVPIGSHLDQFKIDPSQYLTGVQCPTCSLYAMERYSGTWNCKHCDTISKDAHKQALEDYFLLISPTITNKQFRVLTHIDSPKLATKLLVNLNLPSQGTTKNRIYTST
;
A
#
# COMPACT_ATOMS: atom_id res chain seq x y z
N ILE A 1 11.45 28.35 6.32
CA ILE A 1 10.96 28.96 5.06
C ILE A 1 11.73 30.24 4.76
N GLU A 2 11.87 31.15 5.72
CA GLU A 2 12.63 32.41 5.57
C GLU A 2 14.08 32.22 5.11
N ASP A 3 14.81 31.27 5.72
CA ASP A 3 16.21 30.98 5.36
C ASP A 3 16.37 30.42 3.93
N PHE A 4 15.32 29.75 3.43
CA PHE A 4 15.26 29.22 2.06
C PHE A 4 14.99 30.34 1.06
N LEU A 5 14.04 31.24 1.36
CA LEU A 5 13.74 32.41 0.52
C LEU A 5 14.93 33.40 0.47
N ALA A 6 15.73 33.49 1.54
CA ALA A 6 16.93 34.32 1.60
C ALA A 6 18.06 33.81 0.68
N ARG A 7 18.18 32.49 0.50
CA ARG A 7 19.19 31.85 -0.37
C ARG A 7 18.79 31.80 -1.84
N TYR A 8 17.50 31.68 -2.15
CA TYR A 8 17.00 31.53 -3.52
C TYR A 8 16.20 32.75 -3.97
N LYS A 9 16.88 33.90 -4.11
CA LYS A 9 16.27 35.19 -4.51
C LYS A 9 16.06 35.34 -6.01
N LYS A 10 16.74 34.55 -6.83
CA LYS A 10 16.66 34.63 -8.28
C LYS A 10 15.40 33.91 -8.75
N GLU A 11 14.46 34.67 -9.33
CA GLU A 11 13.29 34.11 -9.99
C GLU A 11 13.74 33.35 -11.24
N ILE A 12 13.60 32.02 -11.22
CA ILE A 12 14.03 31.13 -12.32
C ILE A 12 12.89 30.97 -13.35
N LEU A 13 11.64 31.06 -12.90
CA LEU A 13 10.44 30.94 -13.72
C LEU A 13 9.57 32.18 -13.50
N SER A 14 9.09 32.77 -14.58
CA SER A 14 8.08 33.82 -14.53
C SER A 14 6.74 33.28 -14.03
N GLY A 15 5.88 34.17 -13.54
CA GLY A 15 4.50 33.79 -13.15
C GLY A 15 3.69 33.11 -14.26
N LYS A 16 3.99 33.40 -15.55
CA LYS A 16 3.40 32.68 -16.69
C LYS A 16 3.89 31.24 -16.78
N GLU A 17 5.18 31.02 -16.58
CA GLU A 17 5.79 29.68 -16.60
C GLU A 17 5.32 28.85 -15.41
N HIS A 18 5.17 29.44 -14.22
CA HIS A 18 4.53 28.78 -13.08
C HIS A 18 3.12 28.29 -13.41
N LYS A 19 2.27 29.16 -13.97
CA LYS A 19 0.91 28.78 -14.38
C LYS A 19 0.91 27.68 -15.45
N LYS A 20 1.84 27.75 -16.41
CA LYS A 20 1.99 26.73 -17.45
C LYS A 20 2.40 25.38 -16.85
N LEU A 21 3.35 25.39 -15.93
CA LEU A 21 3.83 24.20 -15.22
C LEU A 21 2.72 23.58 -14.37
N SER A 22 2.01 24.37 -13.57
CA SER A 22 0.88 23.87 -12.76
C SER A 22 -0.20 23.21 -13.62
N LYS A 23 -0.54 23.82 -14.77
CA LYS A 23 -1.48 23.21 -15.73
C LYS A 23 -0.94 21.93 -16.34
N LEU A 24 0.36 21.88 -16.66
CA LEU A 24 0.99 20.67 -17.19
C LEU A 24 1.00 19.55 -16.16
N LEU A 25 1.35 19.84 -14.91
CA LEU A 25 1.33 18.86 -13.83
C LEU A 25 -0.10 18.34 -13.61
N ALA A 26 -1.09 19.22 -13.44
CA ALA A 26 -2.47 18.80 -13.26
C ALA A 26 -3.04 18.03 -14.46
N LYS A 27 -2.62 18.36 -15.69
CA LYS A 27 -3.07 17.66 -16.91
C LYS A 27 -2.47 16.26 -17.04
N ASN A 28 -1.24 16.08 -16.59
CA ASN A 28 -0.53 14.80 -16.69
C ASN A 28 -0.49 14.05 -15.36
N ASP A 29 -1.23 14.52 -14.36
CA ASP A 29 -1.40 13.82 -13.10
C ASP A 29 -2.14 12.52 -13.39
N VAL A 30 -1.57 11.42 -12.91
CA VAL A 30 -2.16 10.11 -13.08
C VAL A 30 -2.88 9.78 -11.78
N PRO A 31 -4.21 9.51 -11.80
CA PRO A 31 -4.93 9.18 -10.59
C PRO A 31 -4.28 8.01 -9.85
N ILE A 32 -4.23 8.10 -8.53
CA ILE A 32 -3.76 7.02 -7.66
C ILE A 32 -4.59 5.77 -7.95
N GLY A 33 -3.94 4.70 -8.40
CA GLY A 33 -4.58 3.42 -8.67
C GLY A 33 -3.64 2.43 -9.36
N SER A 34 -4.15 1.23 -9.60
CA SER A 34 -3.38 0.19 -10.27
C SER A 34 -3.07 0.60 -11.70
N HIS A 35 -1.78 0.80 -12.00
CA HIS A 35 -1.28 0.95 -13.37
C HIS A 35 -0.64 -0.34 -13.88
N LEU A 36 -0.78 -1.46 -13.15
CA LEU A 36 -0.14 -2.74 -13.49
C LEU A 36 -0.58 -3.27 -14.86
N ASP A 37 -1.82 -2.99 -15.26
CA ASP A 37 -2.35 -3.34 -16.59
C ASP A 37 -1.51 -2.76 -17.74
N GLN A 38 -0.88 -1.60 -17.54
CA GLN A 38 -0.01 -0.97 -18.54
C GLN A 38 1.29 -1.75 -18.73
N PHE A 39 1.74 -2.45 -17.68
CA PHE A 39 2.97 -3.23 -17.66
C PHE A 39 2.76 -4.68 -18.08
N LYS A 40 1.50 -5.12 -18.30
CA LYS A 40 1.14 -6.50 -18.70
C LYS A 40 1.78 -7.58 -17.82
N ILE A 41 1.90 -7.29 -16.52
CA ILE A 41 2.46 -8.24 -15.55
C ILE A 41 1.38 -9.27 -15.23
N ASP A 42 1.74 -10.55 -15.29
CA ASP A 42 0.82 -11.61 -14.92
C ASP A 42 0.56 -11.56 -13.40
N PRO A 43 -0.69 -11.59 -12.91
CA PRO A 43 -0.99 -11.55 -11.48
C PRO A 43 -0.32 -12.66 -10.65
N SER A 44 0.03 -13.80 -11.27
CA SER A 44 0.77 -14.87 -10.62
C SER A 44 2.23 -14.50 -10.29
N GLN A 45 2.77 -13.46 -10.93
CA GLN A 45 4.10 -12.93 -10.68
C GLN A 45 4.14 -11.90 -9.55
N TYR A 46 2.98 -11.50 -9.03
CA TYR A 46 2.92 -10.56 -7.92
C TYR A 46 3.57 -11.19 -6.69
N LEU A 47 4.56 -10.48 -6.13
CA LEU A 47 5.14 -10.87 -4.86
C LEU A 47 4.06 -10.79 -3.78
N THR A 48 3.89 -11.89 -3.06
CA THR A 48 2.98 -12.00 -1.92
C THR A 48 3.77 -12.29 -0.66
N GLY A 49 3.13 -12.10 0.48
CA GLY A 49 3.73 -12.15 1.81
C GLY A 49 3.86 -10.75 2.40
N VAL A 50 4.01 -10.69 3.73
CA VAL A 50 4.21 -9.41 4.42
C VAL A 50 5.67 -9.00 4.30
N GLN A 51 5.93 -7.78 3.83
CA GLN A 51 7.28 -7.24 3.68
C GLN A 51 7.88 -6.86 5.04
N CYS A 52 9.16 -7.18 5.23
CA CYS A 52 9.93 -6.73 6.37
C CYS A 52 10.24 -5.23 6.26
N PRO A 53 9.92 -4.41 7.28
CA PRO A 53 10.20 -2.97 7.26
C PRO A 53 11.70 -2.62 7.34
N THR A 54 12.56 -3.59 7.62
CA THR A 54 14.01 -3.36 7.84
C THR A 54 14.87 -3.85 6.68
N CYS A 55 14.63 -5.07 6.17
CA CYS A 55 15.42 -5.63 5.07
C CYS A 55 14.66 -5.71 3.74
N SER A 56 13.40 -5.28 3.71
CA SER A 56 12.54 -5.26 2.51
C SER A 56 12.27 -6.63 1.86
N LEU A 57 12.72 -7.73 2.46
CA LEU A 57 12.36 -9.08 2.04
C LEU A 57 10.91 -9.39 2.42
N TYR A 58 10.22 -10.11 1.54
CA TYR A 58 8.83 -10.52 1.70
C TYR A 58 8.68 -11.78 2.56
N ALA A 59 7.43 -12.14 2.84
CA ALA A 59 7.05 -13.34 3.57
C ALA A 59 7.53 -13.39 5.03
N MET A 60 7.34 -12.30 5.79
CA MET A 60 7.40 -12.39 7.26
C MET A 60 6.38 -13.42 7.75
N GLU A 61 6.78 -14.23 8.74
CA GLU A 61 5.90 -15.24 9.34
C GLU A 61 5.13 -14.66 10.51
N ARG A 62 3.85 -15.04 10.62
CA ARG A 62 3.03 -14.65 11.77
C ARG A 62 3.14 -15.68 12.89
N TYR A 63 3.69 -15.27 14.02
CA TYR A 63 3.78 -16.12 15.22
C TYR A 63 3.43 -15.31 16.48
N SER A 64 2.64 -15.90 17.38
CA SER A 64 2.25 -15.30 18.66
C SER A 64 1.79 -13.83 18.60
N GLY A 65 1.06 -13.47 17.54
CA GLY A 65 0.53 -12.12 17.37
C GLY A 65 1.52 -11.09 16.80
N THR A 66 2.75 -11.48 16.44
CA THR A 66 3.72 -10.63 15.71
C THR A 66 4.05 -11.21 14.33
N TRP A 67 4.59 -10.35 13.47
CA TRP A 67 5.22 -10.68 12.19
C TRP A 67 6.72 -10.73 12.44
N ASN A 68 7.36 -11.85 12.11
CA ASN A 68 8.77 -12.09 12.35
C ASN A 68 9.47 -12.35 11.02
N CYS A 69 10.51 -11.57 10.72
CA CYS A 69 11.34 -11.81 9.55
C CYS A 69 12.38 -12.90 9.85
N LYS A 70 12.47 -13.92 8.99
CA LYS A 70 13.47 -15.01 9.13
C LYS A 70 14.88 -14.64 8.68
N HIS A 71 15.04 -13.47 8.05
CA HIS A 71 16.32 -13.06 7.48
C HIS A 71 17.11 -12.11 8.39
N CYS A 72 16.42 -11.20 9.08
CA CYS A 72 17.05 -10.18 9.92
C CYS A 72 16.45 -10.10 11.34
N ASP A 73 15.61 -11.08 11.71
CA ASP A 73 14.96 -11.19 13.02
C ASP A 73 14.10 -9.99 13.46
N THR A 74 13.80 -9.09 12.53
CA THR A 74 12.91 -7.95 12.81
C THR A 74 11.51 -8.43 13.14
N ILE A 75 10.97 -7.89 14.21
CA ILE A 75 9.62 -8.15 14.70
C ILE A 75 8.76 -6.92 14.47
N SER A 76 7.58 -7.10 13.88
CA SER A 76 6.58 -6.05 13.71
C SER A 76 5.20 -6.53 14.14
N LYS A 77 4.43 -5.67 14.80
CA LYS A 77 3.04 -6.00 15.14
C LYS A 77 2.09 -5.78 13.96
N ASP A 78 2.46 -4.89 13.05
CA ASP A 78 1.54 -4.32 12.07
C ASP A 78 2.09 -4.19 10.66
N ALA A 79 3.17 -4.90 10.32
CA ALA A 79 3.72 -4.94 8.94
C ALA A 79 2.67 -5.31 7.86
N HIS A 80 1.66 -6.09 8.22
CA HIS A 80 0.51 -6.37 7.34
C HIS A 80 -0.30 -5.14 6.90
N LYS A 81 -0.23 -4.01 7.61
CA LYS A 81 -0.87 -2.75 7.20
C LYS A 81 -0.29 -2.25 5.89
N GLN A 82 1.04 -2.15 5.82
CA GLN A 82 1.73 -1.71 4.61
C GLN A 82 1.44 -2.65 3.44
N ALA A 83 1.51 -3.97 3.68
CA ALA A 83 1.20 -4.96 2.65
C ALA A 83 -0.23 -4.79 2.08
N LEU A 84 -1.17 -4.36 2.92
CA LEU A 84 -2.55 -4.11 2.50
C LEU A 84 -2.72 -2.81 1.73
N GLU A 85 -2.03 -1.74 2.15
CA GLU A 85 -1.98 -0.47 1.42
C GLU A 85 -1.38 -0.67 0.02
N ASP A 86 -0.27 -1.40 -0.07
CA ASP A 86 0.37 -1.74 -1.35
C ASP A 86 -0.60 -2.52 -2.26
N TYR A 87 -1.35 -3.47 -1.68
CA TYR A 87 -2.38 -4.19 -2.41
C TYR A 87 -3.47 -3.26 -2.96
N PHE A 88 -3.93 -2.29 -2.16
CA PHE A 88 -4.96 -1.33 -2.61
C PHE A 88 -4.47 -0.42 -3.73
N LEU A 89 -3.22 0.00 -3.67
CA LEU A 89 -2.60 0.87 -4.67
C LEU A 89 -2.28 0.12 -5.96
N LEU A 90 -1.76 -1.11 -5.85
CA LEU A 90 -1.18 -1.84 -6.97
C LEU A 90 -2.13 -2.86 -7.59
N ILE A 91 -2.98 -3.53 -6.81
CA ILE A 91 -3.71 -4.72 -7.28
C ILE A 91 -5.20 -4.45 -7.41
N SER A 92 -5.85 -4.01 -6.34
CA SER A 92 -7.31 -3.79 -6.35
C SER A 92 -7.72 -2.88 -5.22
N PRO A 93 -8.65 -1.92 -5.41
CA PRO A 93 -9.13 -1.03 -4.35
C PRO A 93 -9.93 -1.75 -3.26
N THR A 94 -10.19 -3.05 -3.44
CA THR A 94 -10.99 -3.85 -2.53
C THR A 94 -10.34 -5.19 -2.26
N ILE A 95 -10.55 -5.73 -1.06
CA ILE A 95 -10.00 -7.01 -0.66
C ILE A 95 -11.01 -7.85 0.12
N THR A 96 -11.07 -9.13 -0.21
CA THR A 96 -11.81 -10.15 0.55
C THR A 96 -10.90 -10.83 1.54
N ASN A 97 -11.47 -11.52 2.53
CA ASN A 97 -10.70 -12.38 3.44
C ASN A 97 -9.82 -13.39 2.68
N LYS A 98 -10.36 -14.00 1.61
CA LYS A 98 -9.62 -14.98 0.79
C LYS A 98 -8.40 -14.34 0.15
N GLN A 99 -8.55 -13.14 -0.44
CA GLN A 99 -7.42 -12.42 -1.04
C GLN A 99 -6.41 -11.98 0.02
N PHE A 100 -6.85 -11.48 1.17
CA PHE A 100 -5.96 -11.10 2.27
C PHE A 100 -5.11 -12.28 2.77
N ARG A 101 -5.70 -13.47 2.84
CA ARG A 101 -4.96 -14.70 3.19
C ARG A 101 -3.88 -15.05 2.18
N VAL A 102 -4.19 -14.97 0.89
CA VAL A 102 -3.21 -15.19 -0.19
C VAL A 102 -2.11 -14.14 -0.14
N LEU A 103 -2.46 -12.87 0.08
CA LEU A 103 -1.52 -11.77 0.22
C LEU A 103 -0.58 -11.94 1.42
N THR A 104 -1.08 -12.39 2.56
CA THR A 104 -0.33 -12.41 3.82
C THR A 104 0.18 -13.79 4.24
N HIS A 105 -0.10 -14.82 3.43
CA HIS A 105 0.19 -16.23 3.72
C HIS A 105 -0.41 -16.75 5.03
N ILE A 106 -1.57 -16.20 5.42
CA ILE A 106 -2.32 -16.68 6.59
C ILE A 106 -3.29 -17.79 6.18
N ASP A 107 -3.17 -18.95 6.79
CA ASP A 107 -4.09 -20.07 6.53
C ASP A 107 -5.43 -19.95 7.26
N SER A 108 -5.46 -19.32 8.44
CA SER A 108 -6.67 -19.24 9.26
C SER A 108 -7.63 -18.14 8.77
N PRO A 109 -8.85 -18.50 8.30
CA PRO A 109 -9.86 -17.49 7.94
C PRO A 109 -10.27 -16.61 9.12
N LYS A 110 -10.35 -17.19 10.33
CA LYS A 110 -10.72 -16.47 11.55
C LYS A 110 -9.66 -15.43 11.91
N LEU A 111 -8.38 -15.78 11.80
CA LEU A 111 -7.28 -14.84 12.07
C LEU A 111 -7.28 -13.70 11.05
N ALA A 112 -7.42 -14.02 9.76
CA ALA A 112 -7.51 -13.01 8.70
C ALA A 112 -8.67 -12.03 8.94
N THR A 113 -9.87 -12.53 9.29
CA THR A 113 -11.01 -11.66 9.64
C THR A 113 -10.70 -10.77 10.83
N LYS A 114 -10.10 -11.34 11.88
CA LYS A 114 -9.72 -10.57 13.07
C LYS A 114 -8.75 -9.44 12.73
N LEU A 115 -7.73 -9.70 11.91
CA LEU A 115 -6.78 -8.67 11.48
C LEU A 115 -7.48 -7.58 10.67
N LEU A 116 -8.26 -7.96 9.64
CA LEU A 116 -8.99 -7.00 8.80
C LEU A 116 -9.97 -6.13 9.60
N VAL A 117 -10.70 -6.71 10.57
CA VAL A 117 -11.60 -5.96 11.44
C VAL A 117 -10.83 -4.99 12.34
N ASN A 118 -9.69 -5.42 12.89
CA ASN A 118 -8.85 -4.57 13.74
C ASN A 118 -8.23 -3.38 12.99
N LEU A 119 -8.19 -3.42 11.66
CA LEU A 119 -7.75 -2.29 10.84
C LEU A 119 -8.82 -1.19 10.69
N ASN A 120 -10.05 -1.42 11.17
CA ASN A 120 -11.17 -0.47 11.10
C ASN A 120 -11.46 0.04 9.68
N LEU A 121 -11.24 -0.81 8.67
CA LEU A 121 -11.47 -0.45 7.28
C LEU A 121 -12.98 -0.37 6.97
N PRO A 122 -13.41 0.55 6.09
CA PRO A 122 -14.75 0.49 5.52
C PRO A 122 -14.99 -0.89 4.90
N SER A 123 -16.18 -1.44 5.14
CA SER A 123 -16.52 -2.75 4.62
C SER A 123 -17.98 -2.83 4.22
N GLN A 124 -18.25 -3.56 3.13
CA GLN A 124 -19.60 -3.85 2.65
C GLN A 124 -19.87 -5.34 2.73
N GLY A 125 -21.11 -5.71 3.01
CA GLY A 125 -21.54 -7.10 3.20
C GLY A 125 -21.33 -7.62 4.64
N THR A 126 -22.13 -8.62 5.01
CA THR A 126 -22.23 -9.09 6.41
C THR A 126 -21.53 -10.42 6.67
N THR A 127 -21.34 -11.27 5.67
CA THR A 127 -20.90 -12.66 5.84
C THR A 127 -19.77 -13.04 4.87
N LYS A 128 -19.97 -14.08 4.03
CA LYS A 128 -18.97 -14.64 3.11
C LYS A 128 -18.54 -13.67 2.01
N ASN A 129 -19.41 -12.71 1.69
CA ASN A 129 -19.18 -11.70 0.66
C ASN A 129 -18.74 -10.36 1.27
N ARG A 130 -18.18 -10.37 2.49
CA ARG A 130 -17.64 -9.16 3.09
C ARG A 130 -16.39 -8.71 2.33
N ILE A 131 -16.41 -7.47 1.88
CA ILE A 131 -15.35 -6.81 1.14
C ILE A 131 -14.89 -5.61 1.97
N TYR A 132 -13.58 -5.39 2.03
CA TYR A 132 -12.95 -4.26 2.70
C TYR A 132 -12.35 -3.34 1.64
N THR A 133 -12.38 -2.02 1.86
CA THR A 133 -11.87 -1.02 0.92
C THR A 133 -10.87 -0.08 1.57
N SER A 134 -9.96 0.50 0.76
CA SER A 134 -9.19 1.67 1.19
C SER A 134 -10.14 2.86 1.37
N THR A 135 -9.90 3.67 2.40
CA THR A 135 -10.64 4.92 2.66
C THR A 135 -10.41 5.95 1.57
#